data_AF-A0A957CCA6-F1
#
_entry.id   AF-A0A957CCA6-F1
#
_cell.length_a   1.000
_cell.length_b   1.000
_cell.length_c   1.000
_cell.angle_alpha   90.00
_cell.angle_beta   90.00
_cell.angle_gamma   90.00
#
_symmetry.space_group_name_H-M   'P 1'
#
loop_
_entity.id
_entity.type
_entity.pdbx_description
1 polymer ?
#
loop_
_entity_poly.entity_id
_entity_poly.type
_entity_poly.pdbx_seq_one_letter_code
_entity_poly.pdbx_strand_id
1 'polypeptide(L)' 'MTLTDEQQLLQQARQGDETSAAAYGELVRRYQTAVFNTAYRLLGRRVEAEDAAQEAFLRAY' A
#
# COMPACT_ATOMS: atom_id res chain seq x y z
N MET A 1 -11.69 4.09 -13.45
CA MET A 1 -10.38 4.10 -12.78
C MET A 1 -9.34 3.89 -13.86
N THR A 2 -8.80 4.98 -14.37
CA THR A 2 -7.87 4.98 -15.50
C THR A 2 -6.43 4.93 -14.98
N LEU A 3 -5.49 4.48 -15.81
CA LEU A 3 -4.06 4.47 -15.47
C LEU A 3 -3.55 5.86 -15.00
N THR A 4 -4.19 6.91 -15.52
CA THR A 4 -3.96 8.32 -15.15
C THR A 4 -4.30 8.62 -13.69
N ASP A 5 -5.38 8.03 -13.15
CA ASP A 5 -5.82 8.24 -11.76
C ASP A 5 -4.80 7.65 -10.77
N GLU A 6 -4.19 6.50 -11.10
CA GLU A 6 -3.14 5.86 -10.28
C GLU A 6 -1.84 6.66 -10.31
N GLN A 7 -1.43 7.16 -11.48
CA GLN A 7 -0.23 7.98 -11.62
C GLN A 7 -0.34 9.30 -10.85
N GLN A 8 -1.50 9.97 -10.90
CA GLN A 8 -1.73 11.18 -10.10
C GLN A 8 -1.66 10.88 -8.60
N LEU A 9 -2.24 9.75 -8.17
CA LEU A 9 -2.21 9.34 -6.76
C LEU A 9 -0.79 9.07 -6.26
N LEU A 10 0.03 8.38 -7.07
CA LEU A 10 1.44 8.11 -6.77
C LEU A 10 2.26 9.40 -6.72
N GLN A 11 1.97 10.36 -7.60
CA GLN A 11 2.64 11.64 -7.61
C GLN A 11 2.31 12.47 -6.37
N GLN A 12 1.04 12.48 -5.95
CA GLN A 12 0.58 13.14 -4.73
C GLN A 12 1.14 12.48 -3.47
N ALA A 13 1.19 11.15 -3.41
CA ALA A 13 1.75 10.42 -2.26
C ALA A 13 3.23 10.71 -2.02
N ARG A 14 3.96 11.18 -3.04
CA ARG A 14 5.38 11.56 -2.95
C ARG A 14 5.64 12.98 -2.48
N GLN A 15 4.63 13.85 -2.49
CA GLN A 15 4.79 15.28 -2.21
C GLN A 15 4.56 15.63 -0.73
N GLY A 16 5.31 15.04 0.22
CA GLY A 16 5.57 15.51 1.61
C GLY A 16 4.50 16.17 2.50
N ASP A 17 3.26 16.32 2.06
CA ASP A 17 2.25 17.25 2.59
C ASP A 17 1.04 16.45 3.11
N GLU A 18 0.08 17.10 3.76
CA GLU A 18 -1.14 16.45 4.27
C GLU A 18 -1.91 15.68 3.18
N THR A 19 -1.88 16.20 1.95
CA THR A 19 -2.47 15.55 0.77
C THR A 19 -1.79 14.22 0.42
N SER A 20 -0.51 14.05 0.77
CA SER A 20 0.25 12.82 0.54
C SER A 20 -0.19 11.68 1.46
N ALA A 21 -0.55 11.99 2.71
CA ALA A 21 -1.08 10.98 3.64
C ALA A 21 -2.42 10.42 3.15
N ALA A 22 -3.30 11.27 2.62
CA ALA A 22 -4.58 10.86 2.05
C ALA A 22 -4.39 10.01 0.76
N ALA A 23 -3.49 10.44 -0.13
CA ALA A 23 -3.16 9.70 -1.34
C ALA A 23 -2.52 8.34 -1.02
N TYR A 24 -1.61 8.29 -0.06
CA TYR A 24 -0.99 7.06 0.42
C TYR A 24 -2.01 6.12 1.07
N GLY A 25 -2.93 6.63 1.90
CA GLY A 25 -4.00 5.81 2.49
C GLY A 25 -4.94 5.19 1.44
N GLU A 26 -5.13 5.86 0.31
CA GLU A 26 -5.85 5.31 -0.83
C GLU A 26 -5.04 4.23 -1.57
N LEU A 27 -3.71 4.35 -1.70
CA LEU A 27 -2.85 3.26 -2.18
C LEU A 27 -2.94 2.03 -1.25
N VAL A 28 -2.83 2.23 0.07
CA VAL A 28 -2.96 1.14 1.05
C VAL A 28 -4.30 0.44 0.90
N ARG A 29 -5.43 1.18 0.85
CA ARG A 29 -6.76 0.57 0.64
C ARG A 29 -6.87 -0.25 -0.64
N ARG A 30 -6.23 0.19 -1.73
CA ARG A 30 -6.23 -0.52 -3.02
C ARG A 30 -5.41 -1.80 -3.00
N TYR A 31 -4.21 -1.74 -2.41
CA TYR A 31 -3.24 -2.83 -2.50
C TYR A 31 -3.20 -3.77 -1.29
N GLN A 32 -3.83 -3.42 -0.16
CA GLN A 32 -3.76 -4.21 1.09
C GLN A 32 -4.07 -5.71 0.88
N THR A 33 -5.11 -6.04 0.11
CA THR A 33 -5.50 -7.43 -0.14
C THR A 33 -4.47 -8.16 -0.98
N ALA A 34 -3.92 -7.50 -2.01
CA ALA A 34 -2.94 -8.10 -2.91
C ALA A 34 -1.59 -8.34 -2.19
N VAL A 35 -1.16 -7.36 -1.38
CA VAL A 35 0.06 -7.45 -0.58
C VAL A 35 -0.10 -8.52 0.49
N PHE A 36 -1.21 -8.55 1.24
CA PHE A 36 -1.49 -9.60 2.22
C PHE A 36 -1.50 -10.99 1.58
N ASN A 37 -2.18 -11.18 0.45
CA ASN A 37 -2.23 -12.47 -0.23
C ASN A 37 -0.84 -12.94 -0.68
N THR A 38 0.01 -12.01 -1.14
CA THR A 38 1.39 -12.29 -1.49
C THR A 38 2.19 -12.73 -0.26
N ALA A 39 2.11 -11.97 0.84
CA ALA A 39 2.78 -12.31 2.09
C ALA A 39 2.29 -13.66 2.66
N TYR A 40 0.99 -13.93 2.59
CA TYR A 40 0.40 -15.18 3.05
C TYR A 40 0.87 -16.39 2.25
N ARG A 41 1.02 -16.25 0.92
CA ARG A 41 1.58 -17.30 0.07
C ARG A 41 3.05 -17.62 0.38
N LEU A 42 3.81 -16.64 0.88
CA LEU A 42 5.22 -16.81 1.22
C LEU A 42 5.42 -17.37 2.63
N LEU A 43 4.64 -16.90 3.61
CA LEU A 43 4.84 -17.19 5.03
C LEU A 43 3.93 -18.29 5.55
N GLY A 44 2.80 -18.56 4.89
CA GLY A 44 1.85 -19.60 5.27
C GLY A 44 1.12 -19.37 6.60
N ARG A 45 1.37 -18.25 7.29
CA ARG A 45 0.77 -17.88 8.57
C ARG A 45 0.14 -16.50 8.49
N ARG A 46 -1.11 -16.40 8.93
CA ARG A 46 -1.89 -15.16 8.85
C ARG A 46 -1.22 -13.99 9.56
N VAL A 47 -0.80 -14.19 10.82
CA VAL A 47 -0.18 -13.13 11.64
C VAL A 47 1.10 -12.61 10.99
N GLU A 48 1.99 -13.50 10.57
CA GLU A 48 3.24 -13.10 9.90
C GLU A 48 2.97 -12.39 8.57
N ALA A 49 1.91 -12.78 7.85
CA ALA A 49 1.50 -12.10 6.63
C ALA A 49 0.89 -10.71 6.86
N GLU A 50 0.13 -10.52 7.95
CA GLU A 50 -0.37 -9.20 8.37
C GLU A 50 0.79 -8.28 8.74
N ASP A 51 1.74 -8.75 9.55
CA ASP A 51 2.93 -8.00 9.96
C ASP A 51 3.81 -7.64 8.75
N ALA A 52 4.09 -8.60 7.86
CA ALA A 52 4.89 -8.35 6.66
C ALA A 52 4.22 -7.38 5.70
N ALA A 53 2.89 -7.45 5.54
CA ALA A 53 2.14 -6.51 4.72
C ALA A 53 2.18 -5.09 5.30
N GLN A 54 2.01 -4.95 6.62
CA GLN A 54 2.12 -3.65 7.29
C GLN A 54 3.53 -3.06 7.15
N GLU A 55 4.58 -3.85 7.43
CA GLU A 55 5.97 -3.41 7.29
C GLU A 55 6.30 -2.99 5.85
N ALA A 56 5.78 -3.71 4.85
CA ALA A 56 5.96 -3.35 3.44
C ALA A 56 5.35 -1.98 3.11
N PHE A 57 4.16 -1.69 3.64
CA PHE A 57 3.56 -0.37 3.51
C PHE A 57 4.39 0.68 4.25
N LEU A 58 4.74 0.47 5.51
CA LEU A 58 5.55 1.42 6.28
C LEU A 58 6.87 1.79 5.60
N ARG A 59 7.52 0.86 4.90
CA ARG A 59 8.75 1.12 4.12
C ARG A 59 8.52 1.83 2.80
N ALA A 60 7.31 1.76 2.26
CA ALA A 60 6.94 2.42 1.01
C ALA A 60 6.51 3.89 1.20
N TYR A 61 6.25 4.29 2.44
CA TYR A 61 6.00 5.68 2.85
C TYR A 61 7.34 6.38 3.17
#